data_AF-A0A7C5JHU6-F1
#
_entry.id   AF-A0A7C5JHU6-F1
#
_cell.length_a   1.000
_cell.length_b   1.000
_cell.length_c   1.000
_cell.angle_alpha   90.00
_cell.angle_beta   90.00
_cell.angle_gamma   90.00
#
_symmetry.space_group_name_H-M   'P 1'
#
loop_
_entity.id
_entity.type
_entity.pdbx_description
1 polymer ?
#
loop_
_entity_poly.entity_id
_entity_poly.type
_entity_poly.pdbx_seq_one_letter_code
_entity_poly.pdbx_strand_id
1 'polypeptide(L)' 'ELAQKYNLVIEFYNKKDINSLENSFSQSASTKFFGLKGVAEPSSVLASEYKELIIKKEVYFKSVTIAGAI' A
#
# COMPACT_ATOMS: atom_id res chain seq x y z
N GLU A 1 -10.11 12.41 -8.27
CA GLU A 1 -11.37 11.92 -8.87
C GLU A 1 -12.03 10.81 -8.04
N LEU A 2 -11.47 9.60 -7.92
CA LEU A 2 -12.13 8.49 -7.19
C LEU A 2 -12.46 8.83 -5.72
N ALA A 3 -11.48 9.31 -4.96
CA ALA A 3 -11.69 9.62 -3.54
C ALA A 3 -12.71 10.74 -3.33
N GLN A 4 -12.72 11.75 -4.20
CA GLN A 4 -13.73 12.82 -4.16
C GLN A 4 -15.14 12.26 -4.42
N LYS A 5 -15.29 11.36 -5.40
CA LYS A 5 -16.57 10.73 -5.73
C LYS A 5 -17.16 9.92 -4.56
N TYR A 6 -16.30 9.28 -3.77
CA TYR A 6 -16.71 8.39 -2.66
C TYR A 6 -16.43 8.98 -1.28
N ASN A 7 -16.05 10.26 -1.19
CA ASN A 7 -15.67 10.95 0.04
C ASN A 7 -14.65 10.17 0.90
N LEU A 8 -13.64 9.59 0.24
CA LEU A 8 -12.57 8.85 0.89
C LEU A 8 -11.45 9.80 1.31
N VAL A 9 -10.89 9.57 2.49
CA VAL A 9 -9.64 10.20 2.92
C VAL A 9 -8.49 9.56 2.14
N ILE A 10 -7.60 10.39 1.60
CA ILE A 10 -6.35 9.93 0.98
C ILE A 10 -5.18 10.37 1.85
N GLU A 11 -4.29 9.43 2.12
CA GLU A 11 -3.00 9.69 2.72
C GLU A 11 -1.88 9.30 1.76
N PHE A 12 -0.79 10.05 1.79
CA PHE A 12 0.40 9.81 0.97
C PHE A 12 1.60 9.57 1.87
N TYR A 13 2.34 8.51 1.59
CA TYR A 13 3.52 8.14 2.34
C TYR A 13 4.75 8.19 1.45
N ASN A 14 5.86 8.65 2.01
CA ASN A 14 7.11 8.74 1.29
C ASN A 14 7.89 7.41 1.38
N LYS A 15 9.00 7.33 0.63
CA LYS A 15 9.86 6.14 0.58
C LYS A 15 10.41 5.74 1.97
N LYS A 16 10.72 6.71 2.83
CA LYS A 16 11.26 6.45 4.18
C LYS A 16 10.19 5.77 5.04
N ASP A 17 8.97 6.30 5.05
CA ASP A 17 7.85 5.74 5.82
C ASP A 17 7.54 4.30 5.38
N ILE A 18 7.46 4.07 4.06
CA ILE A 18 7.22 2.74 3.49
C ILE A 18 8.33 1.76 3.87
N ASN A 19 9.58 2.18 3.78
CA ASN A 19 10.71 1.28 4.01
C ASN A 19 11.03 1.06 5.50
N SER A 20 10.54 1.91 6.41
CA SER A 20 10.69 1.71 7.85
C SER A 20 9.82 0.59 8.43
N LEU A 21 8.79 0.15 7.72
CA LEU A 21 7.94 -0.96 8.17
C LEU A 21 8.73 -2.27 8.25
N GLU A 22 8.57 -3.01 9.34
CA GLU A 22 9.27 -4.29 9.56
C GLU A 22 8.58 -5.48 8.88
N ASN A 23 7.33 -5.32 8.44
CA ASN A 23 6.55 -6.37 7.78
C ASN A 23 7.20 -6.85 6.48
N SER A 24 6.96 -8.12 6.15
CA SER A 24 7.24 -8.67 4.82
C SER A 24 6.04 -8.46 3.89
N PHE A 25 6.30 -7.92 2.72
CA PHE A 25 5.27 -7.60 1.72
C PHE A 25 5.46 -8.43 0.45
N SER A 26 4.38 -8.57 -0.31
CA SER A 26 4.35 -9.25 -1.59
C SER A 26 5.24 -8.55 -2.62
N GLN A 27 5.93 -9.34 -3.45
CA GLN A 27 6.88 -8.83 -4.43
C GLN A 27 6.26 -7.78 -5.35
N SER A 28 6.99 -6.69 -5.58
CA SER A 28 6.54 -5.56 -6.39
C SER A 28 7.62 -5.11 -7.38
N ALA A 29 7.18 -4.66 -8.56
CA ALA A 29 8.07 -3.96 -9.50
C ALA A 29 8.66 -2.68 -8.88
N SER A 30 7.94 -2.05 -7.94
CA SER A 30 8.43 -0.86 -7.24
C SER A 30 9.70 -1.11 -6.43
N THR A 31 9.95 -2.35 -6.01
CA THR A 31 11.21 -2.74 -5.38
C THR A 31 12.38 -2.61 -6.33
N LYS A 32 12.22 -3.07 -7.57
CA LYS A 32 13.27 -3.00 -8.59
C LYS A 32 13.52 -1.57 -9.06
N PHE A 33 12.46 -0.81 -9.35
CA PHE A 33 12.59 0.50 -10.01
C PHE A 33 12.77 1.67 -9.04
N PHE A 34 12.23 1.56 -7.82
CA PHE A 34 12.19 2.66 -6.86
C PHE A 34 12.81 2.31 -5.50
N GLY A 35 13.23 1.06 -5.30
CA GLY A 35 13.78 0.59 -4.02
C GLY A 35 12.76 0.66 -2.88
N LEU A 36 11.48 0.41 -3.18
CA LEU A 36 10.39 0.36 -2.20
C LEU A 36 10.08 -1.08 -1.81
N LYS A 37 9.69 -1.33 -0.56
CA LYS A 37 9.21 -2.65 -0.12
C LYS A 37 7.88 -3.09 -0.76
N GLY A 38 7.17 -2.16 -1.39
CA GLY A 38 5.85 -2.34 -2.00
C GLY A 38 5.18 -0.98 -2.18
N VAL A 39 3.90 -0.95 -2.51
CA VAL A 39 3.09 0.29 -2.45
C VAL A 39 1.77 0.00 -1.73
N ALA A 40 0.88 -0.80 -2.32
CA ALA A 40 -0.46 -1.01 -1.77
C ALA A 40 -0.47 -1.56 -0.33
N GLU A 41 0.23 -2.67 -0.07
CA GLU A 41 0.29 -3.27 1.28
C GLU A 41 0.95 -2.36 2.32
N PRO A 42 2.17 -1.82 2.12
CA PRO A 42 2.77 -0.93 3.11
C PRO A 42 1.96 0.35 3.34
N SER A 43 1.34 0.91 2.30
CA SER A 43 0.45 2.07 2.46
C SER A 43 -0.80 1.72 3.27
N SER A 44 -1.40 0.54 3.08
CA SER A 44 -2.53 0.10 3.91
C SER A 44 -2.13 -0.07 5.38
N VAL A 45 -0.95 -0.67 5.66
CA VAL A 45 -0.45 -0.83 7.03
C VAL A 45 -0.13 0.52 7.67
N LEU A 46 0.44 1.47 6.91
CA LEU A 46 0.70 2.82 7.43
C LEU A 46 -0.59 3.56 7.79
N ALA A 47 -1.66 3.38 7.03
CA ALA A 47 -2.96 3.99 7.29
C ALA A 47 -3.77 3.28 8.40
N SER A 48 -3.43 2.04 8.75
CA SER A 48 -4.24 1.23 9.67
C SER A 48 -3.90 1.47 11.14
N GLU A 49 -4.84 1.17 12.05
CA GLU A 49 -4.65 1.39 13.49
C GLU A 49 -3.80 0.27 14.10
N TYR A 50 -4.11 -0.98 13.77
CA TYR A 50 -3.49 -2.17 14.35
C TYR A 50 -2.24 -2.65 13.60
N LYS A 51 -1.90 -2.01 12.47
CA LYS A 51 -0.76 -2.35 11.62
C LYS A 51 -0.78 -3.80 11.11
N GLU A 52 -1.98 -4.38 10.95
CA GLU A 52 -2.16 -5.77 10.56
C GLU A 52 -2.72 -5.88 9.14
N LEU A 53 -1.93 -6.48 8.23
CA LEU A 53 -2.35 -6.73 6.85
C LEU A 53 -3.32 -7.93 6.81
N ILE A 54 -4.58 -7.68 6.47
CA ILE A 54 -5.64 -8.71 6.41
C ILE A 54 -6.01 -9.10 4.97
N ILE A 55 -5.74 -8.22 4.00
CA ILE A 55 -5.98 -8.46 2.57
C ILE A 55 -4.67 -8.22 1.84
N LYS A 56 -4.06 -9.31 1.36
CA LYS A 56 -2.86 -9.24 0.50
C LYS A 56 -3.16 -8.55 -0.81
N LYS A 57 -2.12 -8.04 -1.48
CA LYS A 57 -2.30 -7.31 -2.72
C LYS A 57 -2.91 -8.18 -3.81
N GLU A 58 -3.89 -7.62 -4.50
CA GLU A 58 -4.44 -8.18 -5.74
C GLU A 58 -4.37 -7.16 -6.86
N VAL A 59 -4.11 -7.65 -8.07
CA VAL A 59 -3.94 -6.81 -9.26
C VAL A 59 -5.17 -6.91 -10.16
N TYR A 60 -5.89 -5.81 -10.25
CA TYR A 60 -7.08 -5.63 -11.09
C TYR A 60 -6.73 -4.91 -12.38
N PHE A 61 -7.33 -5.34 -13.48
CA PHE A 61 -7.15 -4.71 -14.81
C PHE A 61 -5.68 -4.51 -15.21
N LYS A 62 -4.80 -5.40 -14.72
CA LYS A 62 -3.34 -5.38 -14.94
C LYS A 62 -2.60 -4.11 -14.44
N SER A 63 -3.28 -3.17 -13.79
CA SER A 63 -2.76 -1.83 -13.52
C SER A 63 -3.13 -1.28 -12.15
N VAL A 64 -4.25 -1.71 -11.58
CA VAL A 64 -4.72 -1.26 -10.27
C VAL A 64 -4.38 -2.32 -9.23
N THR A 65 -3.63 -1.95 -8.19
CA THR A 65 -3.31 -2.86 -7.09
C THR A 65 -4.06 -2.43 -5.84
N ILE A 66 -4.76 -3.36 -5.19
CA ILE A 66 -5.52 -3.10 -3.96
C ILE A 66 -5.02 -4.05 -2.87
N ALA A 67 -4.85 -3.53 -1.66
CA ALA A 67 -4.53 -4.27 -0.44
C ALA A 67 -5.27 -3.63 0.75
N GLY A 68 -5.39 -4.33 1.87
CA GLY A 68 -6.13 -3.86 3.04
C GLY A 68 -5.52 -4.30 4.37
N ALA A 69 -5.54 -3.40 5.35
CA ALA A 69 -5.05 -3.61 6.69
C ALA A 69 -6.02 -3.01 7.71
N ILE A 70 -5.98 -3.51 8.95
CA ILE A 70 -6.70 -2.97 10.11
C ILE A 70 -5.72 -2.42 11.14
#